data_AF-A0A8S0FJL3-F1
#
_entry.id   AF-A0A8S0FJL3-F1
#
_cell.length_a   1.000
_cell.length_b   1.000
_cell.length_c   1.000
_cell.angle_alpha   90.00
_cell.angle_beta   90.00
_cell.angle_gamma   90.00
#
_symmetry.space_group_name_H-M   'P 1'
#
loop_
_entity.id
_entity.type
_entity.pdbx_description
1 polymer ?
#
loop_
_entity_poly.entity_id
_entity_poly.type
_entity_poly.pdbx_seq_one_letter_code
_entity_poly.pdbx_strand_id
1 'polypeptide(L)'
;MLWLGIQPASLTVLRTLSQLDWLINKLMARPMTGKQRTVHYLIMVGLYQLLYTRIPPHAALAETVEGAVAIKRPQLKGLINGVLRQFQRQQDELLAEFNASDARYLHPSWLLKRLQKAYPEQWQSIVEANNQRPPMWLRVNRTHHSRDSWLALLDEAGMKGFPHADYPDCCTAGNTCTCSCATRF
;
A
#
# COMPACT_ATOMS: atom_id res chain seq x y z
N MET A 1 15.76 15.03 1.99
CA MET A 1 15.70 14.33 0.69
C MET A 1 15.05 12.93 0.78
N LEU A 2 14.16 12.67 1.75
CA LEU A 2 13.47 11.37 1.94
C LEU A 2 11.95 11.41 1.65
N TRP A 3 11.40 12.59 1.34
CA TRP A 3 9.95 12.80 1.16
C TRP A 3 9.44 12.57 -0.28
N LEU A 4 10.22 11.95 -1.17
CA LEU A 4 9.80 11.63 -2.54
C LEU A 4 8.86 10.40 -2.64
N GLY A 5 8.45 9.80 -1.51
CA GLY A 5 7.63 8.56 -1.48
C GLY A 5 6.20 8.71 -0.95
N ILE A 6 5.65 9.91 -0.81
CA ILE A 6 4.38 10.15 -0.07
C ILE A 6 3.17 9.46 -0.73
N GLN A 7 3.09 9.42 -2.06
CA GLN A 7 1.97 8.80 -2.78
C GLN A 7 1.94 7.26 -2.72
N PRO A 8 3.05 6.52 -2.96
CA PRO A 8 3.02 5.06 -2.82
C PRO A 8 2.81 4.62 -1.35
N ALA A 9 3.22 5.44 -0.37
CA ALA A 9 3.08 5.11 1.05
C ALA A 9 1.62 5.12 1.51
N SER A 10 0.80 6.13 1.16
CA SER A 10 -0.58 6.23 1.65
C SER A 10 -1.49 5.11 1.13
N LEU A 11 -1.43 4.82 -0.17
CA LEU A 11 -2.19 3.73 -0.81
C LEU A 11 -1.73 2.37 -0.29
N THR A 12 -0.43 2.19 -0.06
CA THR A 12 0.06 0.92 0.47
C THR A 12 -0.32 0.74 1.93
N VAL A 13 -0.26 1.79 2.76
CA VAL A 13 -0.71 1.72 4.17
C VAL A 13 -2.18 1.33 4.25
N LEU A 14 -3.05 1.83 3.35
CA LEU A 14 -4.46 1.42 3.31
C LEU A 14 -4.61 -0.03 2.87
N ARG A 15 -3.83 -0.49 1.87
CA ARG A 15 -3.82 -1.89 1.42
C ARG A 15 -3.35 -2.84 2.52
N THR A 16 -2.37 -2.43 3.33
CA THR A 16 -1.80 -3.25 4.40
C THR A 16 -2.40 -2.93 5.78
N LEU A 17 -3.50 -2.17 5.83
CA LEU A 17 -4.06 -1.65 7.08
C LEU A 17 -4.44 -2.78 8.03
N SER A 18 -5.01 -3.87 7.52
CA SER A 18 -5.36 -5.05 8.32
C SER A 18 -4.16 -5.68 9.01
N GLN A 19 -3.00 -5.73 8.35
CA GLN A 19 -1.78 -6.24 8.96
C GLN A 19 -1.25 -5.27 10.02
N LEU A 20 -1.18 -3.98 9.70
CA LEU A 20 -0.65 -2.98 10.62
C LEU A 20 -1.53 -2.85 11.88
N ASP A 21 -2.85 -2.93 11.74
CA ASP A 21 -3.78 -2.93 12.87
C ASP A 21 -3.63 -4.21 13.72
N TRP A 22 -3.52 -5.38 13.07
CA TRP A 22 -3.24 -6.65 13.75
C TRP A 22 -1.95 -6.59 14.58
N LEU A 23 -0.87 -6.05 13.99
CA LEU A 23 0.41 -5.87 14.67
C LEU A 23 0.29 -4.92 15.87
N ILE A 24 -0.40 -3.79 15.72
CA ILE A 24 -0.60 -2.86 16.85
C ILE A 24 -1.36 -3.54 17.98
N ASN A 25 -2.40 -4.32 17.69
CA ASN A 25 -3.17 -5.02 18.73
C ASN A 25 -2.34 -6.09 19.45
N LYS A 26 -1.31 -6.64 18.81
CA LYS A 26 -0.35 -7.57 19.44
C LYS A 26 0.72 -6.86 20.25
N LEU A 27 1.18 -5.70 19.80
CA LEU A 27 2.24 -4.92 20.45
C LEU A 27 1.72 -4.07 21.61
N MET A 28 0.46 -3.64 21.55
CA MET A 28 -0.13 -2.70 22.51
C MET A 28 -1.39 -3.28 23.14
N ALA A 29 -1.35 -3.52 24.46
CA ALA A 29 -2.53 -3.93 25.22
C ALA A 29 -3.67 -2.88 25.18
N ARG A 30 -3.32 -1.59 25.02
CA ARG A 30 -4.28 -0.48 24.88
C ARG A 30 -3.88 0.39 23.68
N PRO A 31 -4.42 0.11 22.49
CA PRO A 31 -4.17 0.95 21.31
C PRO A 31 -4.60 2.40 21.53
N MET A 32 -3.90 3.34 20.89
CA MET A 32 -4.17 4.78 21.08
C MET A 32 -5.49 5.19 20.40
N THR A 33 -6.38 5.80 21.18
CA THR A 33 -7.72 6.24 20.73
C THR A 33 -7.96 7.73 21.02
N GLY A 34 -9.08 8.27 20.53
CA GLY A 34 -9.50 9.65 20.79
C GLY A 34 -8.45 10.70 20.39
N LYS A 35 -8.10 11.59 21.32
CA LYS A 35 -7.13 12.69 21.11
C LYS A 35 -5.72 12.23 20.71
N GLN A 36 -5.40 10.95 20.87
CA GLN A 36 -4.10 10.36 20.58
C GLN A 36 -4.13 9.46 19.32
N ARG A 37 -5.25 9.43 18.58
CA ARG A 37 -5.40 8.59 17.39
C ARG A 37 -4.39 8.91 16.30
N THR A 38 -3.92 10.15 16.19
CA THR A 38 -2.85 10.52 15.25
C THR A 38 -1.55 9.76 15.53
N VAL A 39 -1.25 9.45 16.80
CA VAL A 39 -0.06 8.69 17.19
C VAL A 39 -0.20 7.23 16.79
N HIS A 40 -1.41 6.66 16.86
CA HIS A 40 -1.68 5.33 16.35
C HIS A 40 -1.31 5.23 14.86
N TYR A 41 -1.77 6.18 14.03
CA TYR A 41 -1.41 6.20 12.62
C TYR A 41 0.09 6.47 12.38
N LEU A 42 0.74 7.28 13.22
CA LEU A 42 2.18 7.49 13.13
C LEU A 42 2.97 6.19 13.40
N ILE A 43 2.56 5.41 14.39
CA ILE A 43 3.14 4.08 14.66
C ILE A 43 2.91 3.15 13.46
N MET A 44 1.71 3.15 12.87
CA MET A 44 1.42 2.36 11.65
C MET A 44 2.34 2.75 10.49
N VAL A 45 2.61 4.04 10.31
CA VAL A 45 3.56 4.51 9.29
C VAL A 45 4.98 4.00 9.57
N GLY A 46 5.43 4.00 10.83
CA GLY A 46 6.73 3.42 11.21
C GLY A 46 6.81 1.92 10.94
N LEU A 47 5.79 1.16 11.32
CA LEU A 47 5.69 -0.28 11.02
C LEU A 47 5.71 -0.54 9.52
N TYR A 48 4.97 0.27 8.74
CA TYR A 48 4.99 0.20 7.28
C TYR A 48 6.38 0.43 6.70
N GLN A 49 7.10 1.44 7.18
CA GLN A 49 8.47 1.73 6.72
C GLN A 49 9.40 0.53 6.99
N LEU A 50 9.30 -0.07 8.18
CA LEU A 50 10.11 -1.23 8.56
C LEU A 50 9.81 -2.47 7.72
N LEU A 51 8.56 -2.69 7.33
CA LEU A 51 8.14 -3.89 6.62
C LEU A 51 8.27 -3.81 5.10
N TYR A 52 7.94 -2.66 4.53
CA TYR A 52 7.66 -2.55 3.09
C TYR A 52 8.59 -1.59 2.35
N THR A 53 9.50 -0.94 3.06
CA THR A 53 10.48 -0.03 2.44
C THR A 53 11.90 -0.55 2.64
N ARG A 54 12.82 -0.02 1.82
CA ARG A 54 14.26 -0.32 1.93
C ARG A 54 14.98 0.71 2.82
N ILE A 55 14.25 1.53 3.56
CA ILE A 55 14.83 2.54 4.45
C ILE A 55 15.53 1.78 5.59
N PRO A 56 16.79 2.13 5.93
CA PRO A 56 17.47 1.52 7.05
C PRO A 56 16.64 1.62 8.34
N PRO A 57 16.51 0.54 9.14
CA PRO A 57 15.58 0.54 10.27
C PRO A 57 15.82 1.66 11.28
N HIS A 58 17.09 2.01 11.54
CA HIS A 58 17.43 3.11 12.44
C HIS A 58 16.94 4.47 11.93
N ALA A 59 16.98 4.70 10.61
CA ALA A 59 16.51 5.92 9.98
C ALA A 59 14.97 6.00 9.99
N ALA A 60 14.30 4.88 9.68
CA ALA A 60 12.84 4.79 9.76
C ALA A 60 12.33 5.06 11.20
N LEU A 61 13.00 4.50 12.22
CA LEU A 61 12.69 4.78 13.61
C LEU A 61 12.88 6.26 13.96
N ALA A 62 14.04 6.84 13.61
CA ALA A 62 14.36 8.23 13.94
C ALA A 62 13.34 9.20 13.34
N GLU A 63 13.06 9.08 12.03
CA GLU A 63 12.08 9.93 11.33
C GLU A 63 10.67 9.76 11.90
N THR A 64 10.24 8.52 12.19
CA THR A 64 8.91 8.28 12.76
C THR A 64 8.79 8.87 14.17
N VAL A 65 9.85 8.77 14.98
CA VAL A 65 9.88 9.35 16.33
C VAL A 65 9.89 10.88 16.26
N GLU A 66 10.63 11.49 15.34
CA GLU A 66 10.58 12.95 15.13
C GLU A 66 9.21 13.41 14.61
N GLY A 67 8.49 12.58 13.85
CA GLY A 67 7.11 12.81 13.45
C GLY A 67 6.17 13.14 14.62
N ALA A 68 6.47 12.70 15.84
CA ALA A 68 5.70 13.02 17.05
C ALA A 68 5.66 14.54 17.34
N VAL A 69 6.74 15.26 17.00
CA VAL A 69 6.83 16.71 17.17
C VAL A 69 5.88 17.41 16.20
N ALA A 70 5.90 16.99 14.92
CA ALA A 70 5.05 17.55 13.87
C ALA A 70 3.55 17.39 14.17
N ILE A 71 3.15 16.27 14.80
CA ILE A 71 1.75 16.04 15.21
C ILE A 71 1.40 16.64 16.58
N LYS A 72 2.26 17.52 17.13
CA LYS A 72 2.08 18.21 18.42
C LYS A 72 1.93 17.25 19.62
N ARG A 73 2.66 16.12 19.59
CA ARG A 73 2.71 15.09 20.66
C ARG A 73 4.15 14.66 21.02
N PRO A 74 5.09 15.60 21.26
CA PRO A 74 6.50 15.26 21.51
C PRO A 74 6.73 14.39 22.75
N GLN A 75 5.83 14.44 23.75
CA GLN A 75 5.91 13.62 24.95
C GLN A 75 5.75 12.11 24.70
N LEU A 76 5.24 11.72 23.52
CA LEU A 76 5.01 10.31 23.15
C LEU A 76 6.17 9.70 22.34
N LYS A 77 7.27 10.45 22.12
CA LYS A 77 8.47 9.95 21.43
C LYS A 77 9.01 8.65 22.02
N GLY A 78 9.06 8.56 23.35
CA GLY A 78 9.51 7.36 24.06
C GLY A 78 8.62 6.15 23.81
N LEU A 79 7.29 6.35 23.80
CA LEU A 79 6.31 5.29 23.52
C LEU A 79 6.45 4.79 22.09
N ILE A 80 6.52 5.69 21.11
CA ILE A 80 6.65 5.33 19.69
C ILE A 80 7.93 4.51 19.47
N ASN A 81 9.07 4.98 19.99
CA ASN A 81 10.33 4.26 19.91
C ASN A 81 10.25 2.88 20.61
N GLY A 82 9.60 2.82 21.78
CA GLY A 82 9.41 1.57 22.53
C GLY A 82 8.62 0.52 21.73
N VAL A 83 7.48 0.93 21.16
CA VAL A 83 6.62 0.04 20.35
C VAL A 83 7.34 -0.43 19.09
N LEU A 84 7.99 0.47 18.35
CA LEU A 84 8.72 0.10 17.13
C LEU A 84 9.92 -0.83 17.43
N ARG A 85 10.65 -0.60 18.53
CA ARG A 85 11.74 -1.51 18.94
C ARG A 85 11.23 -2.85 19.46
N GLN A 86 10.09 -2.87 20.14
CA GLN A 86 9.45 -4.12 20.53
C GLN A 86 9.06 -4.93 19.30
N PHE A 87 8.47 -4.29 18.29
CA PHE A 87 8.19 -4.93 17.01
C PHE A 87 9.44 -5.53 16.38
N GLN A 88 10.54 -4.78 16.27
CA GLN A 88 11.79 -5.31 15.69
C GLN A 88 12.32 -6.56 16.42
N ARG A 89 12.12 -6.66 17.74
CA ARG A 89 12.53 -7.84 18.52
C ARG A 89 11.61 -9.04 18.32
N GLN A 90 10.33 -8.80 18.05
CA GLN A 90 9.29 -9.84 17.92
C GLN A 90 8.85 -10.05 16.46
N GLN A 91 9.56 -9.46 15.51
CA GLN A 91 9.09 -9.33 14.12
C GLN A 91 8.82 -10.69 13.50
N ASP A 92 9.78 -11.61 13.59
CA ASP A 92 9.67 -12.92 12.93
C ASP A 92 8.52 -13.75 13.49
N GLU A 93 8.34 -13.76 14.81
CA GLU A 93 7.24 -14.45 15.50
C GLU A 93 5.88 -13.86 15.12
N LEU A 94 5.75 -12.53 15.17
CA LEU A 94 4.50 -11.84 14.84
C LEU A 94 4.12 -12.02 13.36
N LEU A 95 5.10 -12.00 12.45
CA LEU A 95 4.84 -12.22 11.03
C LEU A 95 4.47 -13.68 10.73
N ALA A 96 5.09 -14.64 11.40
CA ALA A 96 4.70 -16.04 11.29
C ALA A 96 3.26 -16.27 11.76
N GLU A 97 2.89 -15.72 12.93
CA GLU A 97 1.53 -15.81 13.45
C GLU A 97 0.52 -15.10 12.53
N PHE A 98 0.85 -13.91 12.02
CA PHE A 98 0.00 -13.18 11.08
C PHE A 98 -0.28 -14.00 9.81
N ASN A 99 0.76 -14.62 9.23
CA ASN A 99 0.65 -15.43 8.01
C ASN A 99 -0.12 -16.74 8.21
N ALA A 100 -0.23 -17.23 9.44
CA ALA A 100 -1.08 -18.37 9.78
C ALA A 100 -2.57 -17.98 9.89
N SER A 101 -2.88 -16.69 10.02
CA SER A 101 -4.26 -16.19 10.18
C SER A 101 -4.91 -15.77 8.86
N ASP A 102 -6.24 -15.68 8.85
CA ASP A 102 -7.01 -15.13 7.73
C ASP A 102 -6.72 -13.63 7.47
N ALA A 103 -6.09 -12.93 8.42
CA ALA A 103 -5.72 -11.53 8.25
C ALA A 103 -4.67 -11.33 7.14
N ARG A 104 -3.93 -12.39 6.77
CA ARG A 104 -2.96 -12.39 5.65
C ARG A 104 -3.57 -11.98 4.31
N TYR A 105 -4.88 -12.19 4.14
CA TYR A 105 -5.56 -11.79 2.91
C TYR A 105 -5.76 -10.27 2.82
N LEU A 106 -5.46 -9.49 3.86
CA LEU A 106 -5.56 -8.02 3.89
C LEU A 106 -6.97 -7.47 3.63
N HIS A 107 -8.00 -8.27 3.89
CA HIS A 107 -9.40 -7.87 3.78
C HIS A 107 -10.05 -7.90 5.17
N PRO A 108 -10.99 -6.98 5.48
CA PRO A 108 -11.75 -7.06 6.71
C PRO A 108 -12.61 -8.33 6.72
N SER A 109 -12.82 -8.90 7.92
CA SER A 109 -13.46 -10.22 8.08
C SER A 109 -14.84 -10.31 7.44
N TRP A 110 -15.64 -9.24 7.48
CA TRP A 110 -16.97 -9.20 6.87
C TRP A 110 -16.90 -9.31 5.33
N LEU A 111 -15.89 -8.70 4.70
CA LEU A 111 -15.73 -8.72 3.25
C LEU A 111 -15.18 -10.08 2.80
N LEU A 112 -14.20 -10.61 3.54
CA LEU A 112 -13.63 -11.93 3.25
C LEU A 112 -14.71 -13.01 3.28
N LYS A 113 -15.56 -13.03 4.32
CA LYS A 113 -16.69 -13.96 4.41
C LYS A 113 -17.69 -13.80 3.27
N ARG A 114 -17.93 -12.56 2.81
CA ARG A 114 -18.80 -12.28 1.68
C ARG A 114 -18.22 -12.82 0.37
N LEU A 115 -16.92 -12.65 0.14
CA LEU A 115 -16.22 -13.19 -1.02
C LEU A 115 -16.22 -14.73 -1.01
N GLN A 116 -15.92 -15.34 0.13
CA GLN A 116 -15.97 -16.80 0.30
C GLN A 116 -17.36 -17.37 0.01
N LYS A 117 -18.43 -16.68 0.41
CA LYS A 117 -19.81 -17.10 0.13
C LYS A 117 -20.20 -16.90 -1.34
N ALA A 118 -19.80 -15.78 -1.94
CA ALA A 118 -20.19 -15.44 -3.32
C ALA A 118 -19.36 -16.16 -4.39
N TYR A 119 -18.09 -16.45 -4.08
CA TYR A 119 -17.12 -17.06 -4.98
C TYR A 119 -16.34 -18.20 -4.28
N PRO A 120 -16.98 -19.33 -3.93
CA PRO A 120 -16.36 -20.36 -3.10
C PRO A 120 -15.04 -20.94 -3.62
N GLU A 121 -14.91 -21.00 -4.95
CA GLU A 121 -13.72 -21.56 -5.62
C GLU A 121 -12.68 -20.50 -6.03
N GLN A 122 -13.06 -19.21 -6.04
CA GLN A 122 -12.26 -18.14 -6.63
C GLN A 122 -11.93 -17.02 -5.63
N TRP A 123 -12.43 -17.06 -4.41
CA TRP A 123 -12.21 -15.97 -3.46
C TRP A 123 -10.72 -15.72 -3.18
N GLN A 124 -9.87 -16.75 -3.18
CA GLN A 124 -8.43 -16.61 -3.00
C GLN A 124 -7.78 -15.81 -4.14
N SER A 125 -8.11 -16.12 -5.40
CA SER A 125 -7.56 -15.41 -6.55
C SER A 125 -8.07 -13.96 -6.61
N ILE A 126 -9.32 -13.72 -6.19
CA ILE A 126 -9.88 -12.37 -6.08
C ILE A 126 -9.13 -11.55 -5.04
N VAL A 127 -8.93 -12.07 -3.82
CA VAL A 127 -8.22 -11.30 -2.78
C VAL A 127 -6.75 -11.11 -3.12
N GLU A 128 -6.12 -12.07 -3.79
CA GLU A 128 -4.75 -11.93 -4.30
C GLU A 128 -4.67 -10.83 -5.36
N ALA A 129 -5.56 -10.84 -6.36
CA ALA A 129 -5.62 -9.81 -7.40
C ALA A 129 -5.89 -8.41 -6.82
N ASN A 130 -6.82 -8.30 -5.84
CA ASN A 130 -7.09 -7.04 -5.14
C ASN A 130 -5.85 -6.49 -4.41
N ASN A 131 -4.97 -7.39 -3.95
CA ASN A 131 -3.74 -7.02 -3.28
C ASN A 131 -2.59 -6.71 -4.24
N GLN A 132 -2.72 -6.91 -5.55
CA GLN A 132 -1.68 -6.55 -6.51
C GLN A 132 -1.65 -5.03 -6.73
N ARG A 133 -0.52 -4.52 -7.23
CA ARG A 133 -0.49 -3.13 -7.70
C ARG A 133 -1.36 -3.04 -8.95
N PRO A 134 -2.34 -2.13 -9.01
CA PRO A 134 -3.24 -2.08 -10.14
C PRO A 134 -2.46 -1.68 -11.40
N PRO A 135 -2.67 -2.38 -12.53
CA PRO A 135 -2.14 -1.93 -13.81
C PRO A 135 -2.80 -0.60 -14.19
N MET A 136 -2.03 0.28 -14.84
CA MET A 136 -2.59 1.51 -15.39
C MET A 136 -3.26 1.20 -16.73
N TRP A 137 -4.59 1.27 -16.74
CA TRP A 137 -5.40 1.16 -17.95
C TRP A 137 -5.65 2.54 -18.55
N LEU A 138 -5.41 2.66 -19.85
CA LEU A 138 -5.67 3.86 -20.63
C LEU A 138 -6.70 3.54 -21.71
N ARG A 139 -7.60 4.49 -21.97
CA ARG A 139 -8.57 4.41 -23.05
C ARG A 139 -8.17 5.39 -24.15
N VAL A 140 -7.91 4.88 -25.34
CA VAL A 140 -7.57 5.69 -26.50
C VAL A 140 -8.80 6.42 -27.01
N ASN A 141 -8.68 7.73 -27.25
CA ASN A 141 -9.75 8.50 -27.85
C ASN A 141 -9.79 8.28 -29.37
N ARG A 142 -10.77 7.49 -29.83
CA ARG A 142 -10.97 7.15 -31.24
C ARG A 142 -11.18 8.32 -32.19
N THR A 143 -11.58 9.50 -31.68
CA THR A 143 -11.74 10.69 -32.53
C THR A 143 -10.41 11.23 -33.03
N HIS A 144 -9.29 10.90 -32.36
CA HIS A 144 -7.95 11.37 -32.72
C HIS A 144 -7.04 10.25 -33.21
N HIS A 145 -7.08 9.07 -32.59
CA HIS A 145 -6.18 7.96 -32.92
C HIS A 145 -6.90 6.61 -32.82
N SER A 146 -6.49 5.65 -33.66
CA SER A 146 -6.77 4.24 -33.40
C SER A 146 -5.87 3.72 -32.26
N ARG A 147 -6.26 2.62 -31.61
CA ARG A 147 -5.45 2.00 -30.55
C ARG A 147 -4.02 1.72 -31.00
N ASP A 148 -3.86 1.15 -32.19
CA ASP A 148 -2.54 0.73 -32.68
C ASP A 148 -1.68 1.93 -33.09
N SER A 149 -2.28 2.97 -33.68
CA SER A 149 -1.60 4.25 -33.93
C SER A 149 -1.14 4.90 -32.63
N TRP A 150 -1.96 4.83 -31.58
CA TRP A 150 -1.62 5.38 -30.27
C TRP A 150 -0.52 4.59 -29.57
N LEU A 151 -0.52 3.26 -29.68
CA LEU A 151 0.54 2.40 -29.15
C LEU A 151 1.90 2.69 -29.82
N ALA A 152 1.91 3.01 -31.12
CA ALA A 152 3.13 3.42 -31.80
C ALA A 152 3.69 4.73 -31.23
N LEU A 153 2.84 5.74 -31.00
CA LEU A 153 3.24 6.99 -30.34
C LEU A 153 3.76 6.76 -28.91
N LEU A 154 3.18 5.80 -28.21
CA LEU A 154 3.62 5.44 -26.86
C LEU A 154 5.03 4.81 -26.89
N ASP A 155 5.29 3.92 -27.85
CA ASP A 155 6.59 3.28 -28.05
C ASP A 155 7.66 4.29 -28.47
N GLU A 156 7.33 5.23 -29.37
CA GLU A 156 8.19 6.36 -29.74
C GLU A 156 8.54 7.25 -28.53
N ALA A 157 7.62 7.38 -27.58
CA ALA A 157 7.85 8.09 -26.32
C ALA A 157 8.63 7.26 -25.27
N GLY A 158 9.11 6.06 -25.64
CA GLY A 158 9.88 5.16 -24.78
C GLY A 158 9.03 4.42 -23.74
N MET A 159 7.71 4.38 -23.92
CA MET A 159 6.77 3.72 -23.01
C MET A 159 6.13 2.51 -23.69
N LYS A 160 6.02 1.39 -22.96
CA LYS A 160 5.39 0.17 -23.50
C LYS A 160 3.91 0.11 -23.15
N GLY A 161 3.10 -0.26 -24.12
CA GLY A 161 1.67 -0.50 -23.95
C GLY A 161 1.27 -1.87 -24.48
N PHE A 162 0.30 -2.53 -23.84
CA PHE A 162 -0.22 -3.81 -24.31
C PHE A 162 -1.74 -3.71 -24.57
N PRO A 163 -2.21 -4.16 -25.75
CA PRO A 163 -3.64 -4.21 -26.05
C PRO A 163 -4.32 -5.35 -25.27
N HIS A 164 -5.64 -5.27 -25.12
CA HIS A 164 -6.46 -6.36 -24.61
C HIS A 164 -7.48 -6.81 -25.67
N ALA A 165 -7.68 -8.12 -25.84
CA ALA A 165 -8.54 -8.67 -26.87
C ALA A 165 -10.01 -8.23 -26.70
N ASP A 166 -10.53 -8.30 -25.48
CA ASP A 166 -11.93 -7.97 -25.18
C ASP A 166 -12.23 -6.47 -25.10
N TYR A 167 -11.18 -5.62 -25.07
CA TYR A 167 -11.32 -4.17 -24.91
C TYR A 167 -10.57 -3.44 -26.04
N PRO A 168 -11.24 -3.21 -27.18
CA PRO A 168 -10.59 -2.70 -28.39
C PRO A 168 -9.95 -1.31 -28.25
N ASP A 169 -10.39 -0.52 -27.27
CA ASP A 169 -9.91 0.86 -27.02
C ASP A 169 -8.98 0.98 -25.84
N CYS A 170 -8.74 -0.12 -25.15
CA CYS A 170 -7.95 -0.13 -23.94
C CYS A 170 -6.55 -0.64 -24.21
N CYS A 171 -5.58 0.02 -23.58
CA CYS A 171 -4.22 -0.46 -23.47
C CYS A 171 -3.75 -0.37 -22.02
N THR A 172 -2.92 -1.32 -21.60
CA THR A 172 -2.23 -1.26 -20.31
C THR A 172 -0.86 -0.66 -20.49
N ALA A 173 -0.46 0.30 -19.66
CA ALA A 173 0.89 0.82 -19.65
C ALA A 173 1.80 -0.07 -18.80
N GLY A 174 2.92 -0.53 -19.38
CA GLY A 174 3.95 -1.30 -18.68
C GLY A 174 4.72 -0.40 -17.73
N ASN A 175 4.39 -0.47 -16.43
CA ASN A 175 5.13 0.06 -15.28
C ASN A 175 6.07 1.26 -15.58
N THR A 176 5.47 2.43 -15.87
CA THR A 176 5.96 3.81 -15.64
C THR A 176 5.35 4.74 -16.69
N CYS A 177 4.06 5.04 -16.58
CA CYS A 177 3.54 6.28 -17.16
C CYS A 177 3.50 7.31 -16.04
N THR A 178 4.38 8.31 -16.09
CA THR A 178 4.19 9.55 -15.33
C THR A 178 2.89 10.21 -15.79
N CYS A 179 2.14 10.83 -14.88
CA CYS A 179 0.87 11.51 -15.19
C CYS A 179 0.94 12.53 -16.35
N SER A 180 2.14 12.94 -16.77
CA SER A 180 2.37 13.74 -17.99
C SER A 180 1.88 13.07 -19.28
N CYS A 181 1.69 11.74 -19.30
CA CYS A 181 1.17 11.05 -20.48
C CYS A 181 -0.32 11.36 -20.73
N ALA A 182 -1.07 11.74 -19.69
CA ALA A 182 -2.49 12.10 -19.83
C ALA A 182 -2.71 13.54 -20.36
N THR A 183 -1.66 14.36 -20.43
CA THR A 183 -1.73 15.79 -20.79
C THR A 183 -1.08 16.10 -22.15
N ARG A 184 -0.58 15.09 -22.88
CA ARG A 184 -0.17 15.22 -24.30
C ARG A 184 -1.33 14.98 -25.28
N PHE A 185 -2.55 15.21 -24.83
CA PHE A 185 -3.79 15.19 -25.63
C PHE A 185 -4.52 16.51 -25.46
#